data_AF-A0A8J7TAE1-F1
#
_entry.id   AF-A0A8J7TAE1-F1
#
_cell.length_a   1.000
_cell.length_b   1.000
_cell.length_c   1.000
_cell.angle_alpha   90.00
_cell.angle_beta   90.00
_cell.angle_gamma   90.00
#
_symmetry.space_group_name_H-M   'P 1'
#
loop_
_entity.id
_entity.type
_entity.pdbx_description
1 polymer ?
#
loop_
_entity_poly.entity_id
_entity_poly.type
_entity_poly.pdbx_seq_one_letter_code
_entity_poly.pdbx_strand_id
1 'polypeptide(L)'
;MGEELGFNMTLLDIGGGFPGSEDVKLKFEEITAVINPALDKYFPADSGVQIIAEPGRYYVASAYTLAVNIIAKKVVLKEQSASDDEDDGTNDKTLMYYVNDGVYGSFNCILYDHAHVLPVLHKKPKPDEKFFSCSIWGPTCDGLDRIVELCGMPELQVGDWMLFENMGAYTVAASSTFNGFQKPDIHYVMSRPAWQLMQQIQEQGLIQPVEELCPSTMPICCAWESGIELPSTSCSTRVL
;
A
#
# COMPACT_ATOMS: atom_id res chain seq x y z
N MET A 1 40.08 15.19 -4.85
CA MET A 1 40.66 13.88 -4.48
C MET A 1 40.59 12.85 -5.60
N GLY A 2 39.43 12.49 -6.18
CA GLY A 2 39.38 11.52 -7.28
C GLY A 2 40.10 11.98 -8.57
N GLU A 3 39.73 13.17 -9.04
CA GLU A 3 40.34 13.80 -10.23
C GLU A 3 41.83 14.11 -10.04
N GLU A 4 42.23 14.60 -8.86
CA GLU A 4 43.64 14.86 -8.49
C GLU A 4 44.50 13.59 -8.54
N LEU A 5 43.88 12.41 -8.39
CA LEU A 5 44.53 11.10 -8.51
C LEU A 5 44.47 10.53 -9.94
N GLY A 6 43.94 11.28 -10.91
CA GLY A 6 43.88 10.91 -12.32
C GLY A 6 42.67 10.04 -12.71
N PHE A 7 41.65 9.92 -11.85
CA PHE A 7 40.43 9.19 -12.19
C PHE A 7 39.43 10.07 -12.94
N ASN A 8 38.86 9.55 -14.02
CA ASN A 8 37.74 10.18 -14.73
C ASN A 8 36.40 9.66 -14.16
N MET A 9 35.82 10.38 -13.22
CA MET A 9 34.56 10.01 -12.56
C MET A 9 33.38 10.59 -13.33
N THR A 10 32.60 9.75 -14.01
CA THR A 10 31.53 10.18 -14.91
C THR A 10 30.13 9.72 -14.48
N LEU A 11 30.00 9.06 -13.32
CA LEU A 11 28.74 8.50 -12.86
C LEU A 11 28.48 8.90 -11.41
N LEU A 12 27.28 9.43 -11.17
CA LEU A 12 26.74 9.72 -9.86
C LEU A 12 25.54 8.81 -9.63
N ASP A 13 25.58 8.05 -8.55
CA ASP A 13 24.45 7.28 -8.06
C ASP A 13 23.89 7.95 -6.80
N ILE A 14 22.61 8.36 -6.85
CA ILE A 14 21.92 8.99 -5.71
C ILE A 14 21.19 7.97 -4.82
N GLY A 15 21.26 6.68 -5.16
CA GLY A 15 20.64 5.59 -4.42
C GLY A 15 19.11 5.60 -4.48
N GLY A 16 18.49 5.03 -3.43
CA GLY A 16 17.04 4.88 -3.31
C GLY A 16 16.47 5.60 -2.08
N GLY A 17 15.46 4.98 -1.45
CA GLY A 17 14.83 5.50 -0.23
C GLY A 17 13.60 6.40 -0.45
N PHE A 18 13.27 6.69 -1.71
CA PHE A 18 12.04 7.41 -2.07
C PHE A 18 10.78 6.69 -1.57
N PRO A 19 9.77 7.41 -1.05
CA PRO A 19 8.53 6.81 -0.56
C PRO A 19 7.74 6.17 -1.70
N GLY A 20 7.03 5.08 -1.43
CA GLY A 20 6.23 4.34 -2.44
C GLY A 20 4.72 4.46 -2.28
N SER A 21 4.25 5.30 -1.35
CA SER A 21 2.84 5.59 -1.13
C SER A 21 2.66 7.02 -0.64
N GLU A 22 1.42 7.51 -0.73
CA GLU A 22 1.00 8.78 -0.16
C GLU A 22 0.72 8.71 1.35
N ASP A 23 0.94 7.58 2.01
CA ASP A 23 0.72 7.44 3.45
C ASP A 23 2.02 7.66 4.24
N VAL A 24 2.70 8.76 3.92
CA VAL A 24 3.96 9.17 4.56
C VAL A 24 3.96 10.67 4.81
N LYS A 25 4.73 11.11 5.82
CA LYS A 25 4.86 12.52 6.15
C LYS A 25 5.65 13.32 5.11
N LEU A 26 6.73 12.75 4.59
CA LEU A 26 7.62 13.37 3.59
C LEU A 26 7.35 12.73 2.23
N LYS A 27 6.83 13.52 1.29
CA LYS A 27 6.43 13.05 -0.05
C LYS A 27 7.61 12.96 -1.01
N PHE A 28 7.40 12.26 -2.12
CA PHE A 28 8.39 12.13 -3.18
C PHE A 28 8.76 13.49 -3.77
N GLU A 29 7.76 14.32 -4.10
CA GLU A 29 7.95 15.64 -4.70
C GLU A 29 8.71 16.61 -3.78
N GLU A 30 8.51 16.50 -2.46
CA GLU A 30 9.26 17.31 -1.48
C GLU A 30 10.74 16.93 -1.46
N ILE A 31 11.07 15.64 -1.62
CA ILE A 31 12.44 15.15 -1.72
C ILE A 31 13.08 15.61 -3.04
N THR A 32 12.38 15.42 -4.16
CA THR A 32 12.93 15.78 -5.49
C THR A 32 13.09 17.29 -5.67
N ALA A 33 12.25 18.10 -5.02
CA ALA A 33 12.38 19.56 -4.99
C ALA A 33 13.68 20.04 -4.32
N VAL A 34 14.28 19.24 -3.44
CA VAL A 34 15.59 19.54 -2.83
C VAL A 34 16.73 18.90 -3.62
N ILE A 35 16.52 17.69 -4.15
CA ILE A 35 17.53 16.97 -4.95
C ILE A 35 17.86 17.74 -6.23
N ASN A 36 16.85 18.17 -7.00
CA ASN A 36 17.09 18.78 -8.31
C ASN A 36 17.98 20.03 -8.25
N PRO A 37 17.72 21.04 -7.38
CA PRO A 37 18.62 22.20 -7.26
C PRO A 37 20.02 21.84 -6.74
N ALA A 38 20.15 20.79 -5.93
CA ALA A 38 21.45 20.31 -5.47
C ALA A 38 22.24 19.66 -6.62
N LEU A 39 21.59 18.87 -7.46
CA LEU A 39 22.20 18.30 -8.66
C LEU A 39 22.63 19.41 -9.62
N ASP A 40 21.78 20.40 -9.89
CA ASP A 40 22.12 21.54 -10.75
C ASP A 40 23.35 22.31 -10.24
N LYS A 41 23.47 22.47 -8.92
CA LYS A 41 24.58 23.19 -8.29
C LYS A 41 25.89 22.42 -8.28
N TYR A 42 25.86 21.14 -7.94
CA TYR A 42 27.08 20.35 -7.68
C TYR A 42 27.49 19.47 -8.86
N PHE A 43 26.55 19.13 -9.74
CA PHE A 43 26.70 18.22 -10.87
C PHE A 43 25.98 18.80 -12.10
N PRO A 44 26.39 19.99 -12.58
CA PRO A 44 25.68 20.69 -13.65
C PRO A 44 25.68 19.86 -14.95
N ALA A 45 24.69 20.06 -15.80
CA ALA A 45 24.48 19.23 -16.99
C ALA A 45 25.67 19.23 -17.98
N ASP A 46 26.49 20.28 -17.99
CA ASP A 46 27.69 20.42 -18.82
C ASP A 46 28.93 19.72 -18.22
N SER A 47 28.85 19.21 -16.99
CA SER A 47 29.94 18.43 -16.35
C SER A 47 30.18 17.07 -17.02
N GLY A 48 29.23 16.58 -17.84
CA GLY A 48 29.31 15.27 -18.48
C GLY A 48 29.05 14.09 -17.53
N VAL A 49 28.59 14.36 -16.30
CA VAL A 49 28.20 13.31 -15.36
C VAL A 49 26.87 12.67 -15.75
N GLN A 50 26.81 11.35 -15.72
CA GLN A 50 25.58 10.58 -15.81
C GLN A 50 25.03 10.36 -14.41
N ILE A 51 23.78 10.77 -14.19
CA ILE A 51 23.10 10.60 -12.91
C ILE A 51 22.16 9.41 -13.01
N ILE A 52 22.26 8.48 -12.06
CA ILE A 52 21.35 7.35 -11.88
C ILE A 52 20.79 7.34 -10.45
N ALA A 53 19.73 6.57 -10.26
CA ALA A 53 19.13 6.30 -8.96
C ALA A 53 18.76 4.82 -8.87
N GLU A 54 18.59 4.32 -7.64
CA GLU A 54 18.23 2.93 -7.32
C GLU A 54 16.85 2.85 -6.62
N PRO A 55 15.76 3.35 -7.23
CA PRO A 55 14.42 3.33 -6.62
C PRO A 55 13.87 1.90 -6.50
N GLY A 56 13.69 1.44 -5.26
CA GLY A 56 13.02 0.18 -4.94
C GLY A 56 11.53 0.39 -4.63
N ARG A 57 11.21 0.64 -3.35
CA ARG A 57 9.83 0.74 -2.87
C ARG A 57 8.96 1.75 -3.63
N TYR A 58 9.57 2.81 -4.15
CA TYR A 58 8.90 3.85 -4.94
C TYR A 58 8.02 3.26 -6.05
N TYR A 59 8.52 2.26 -6.78
CA TYR A 59 7.80 1.69 -7.91
C TYR A 59 6.67 0.73 -7.52
N VAL A 60 6.77 0.07 -6.37
CA VAL A 60 6.00 -1.16 -6.13
C VAL A 60 5.15 -1.15 -4.87
N ALA A 61 5.42 -0.29 -3.88
CA ALA A 61 4.76 -0.39 -2.57
C ALA A 61 3.22 -0.33 -2.69
N SER A 62 2.69 0.72 -3.33
CA SER A 62 1.24 0.91 -3.54
C SER A 62 0.62 0.02 -4.60
N ALA A 63 1.42 -0.67 -5.42
CA ALA A 63 0.90 -1.52 -6.51
C ALA A 63 0.27 -2.84 -6.01
N TYR A 64 0.46 -3.19 -4.74
CA TYR A 64 -0.04 -4.43 -4.15
C TYR A 64 -0.94 -4.14 -2.93
N THR A 65 -2.10 -4.80 -2.92
CA THR A 65 -2.96 -4.92 -1.75
C THR A 65 -3.05 -6.38 -1.37
N LEU A 66 -2.71 -6.70 -0.13
CA LEU A 66 -2.82 -8.04 0.42
C LEU A 66 -4.22 -8.24 1.02
N ALA A 67 -4.90 -9.32 0.63
CA ALA A 67 -6.14 -9.75 1.25
C ALA A 67 -5.90 -11.01 2.09
N VAL A 68 -6.26 -10.96 3.37
CA VAL A 68 -6.16 -12.11 4.28
C VAL A 68 -7.53 -12.49 4.83
N ASN A 69 -7.71 -13.78 5.07
CA ASN A 69 -8.95 -14.34 5.60
C ASN A 69 -8.82 -14.56 7.11
N ILE A 70 -9.87 -14.22 7.88
CA ILE A 70 -9.94 -14.54 9.31
C ILE A 70 -10.23 -16.04 9.44
N ILE A 71 -9.25 -16.79 9.92
CA ILE A 71 -9.34 -18.26 10.08
C ILE A 71 -9.73 -18.68 11.50
N ALA A 72 -9.49 -17.84 12.50
CA ALA A 72 -9.96 -18.06 13.86
C ALA A 72 -10.22 -16.75 14.59
N LYS A 73 -11.08 -16.82 15.61
CA LYS A 73 -11.46 -15.70 16.45
C LYS A 73 -11.54 -16.14 17.90
N LYS A 74 -11.00 -15.33 18.80
CA LYS A 74 -11.15 -15.48 20.26
C LYS A 74 -11.76 -14.23 20.85
N VAL A 75 -12.67 -14.42 21.79
CA VAL A 75 -13.25 -13.33 22.61
C VAL A 75 -12.64 -13.45 24.00
N VAL A 76 -12.08 -12.35 24.50
CA VAL A 76 -11.53 -12.25 25.85
C VAL A 76 -12.41 -11.28 26.63
N LEU A 77 -13.05 -11.77 27.69
CA LEU A 77 -13.83 -10.93 28.59
C LEU A 77 -12.86 -10.26 29.57
N LYS A 78 -13.01 -8.95 29.80
CA LYS A 78 -12.29 -8.28 30.88
C LYS A 78 -12.90 -8.72 32.20
N GLU A 79 -12.06 -9.17 33.13
CA GLU A 79 -12.52 -9.37 34.51
C GLU A 79 -12.86 -7.99 35.11
N GLN A 80 -14.05 -7.88 35.71
CA GLN A 80 -14.49 -6.67 36.39
C GLN A 80 -13.54 -6.39 37.56
N SER A 81 -12.59 -5.47 37.38
CA SER A 81 -11.94 -4.82 38.52
C SER A 81 -13.00 -3.98 39.21
N ALA A 82 -13.26 -4.28 40.49
CA ALA A 82 -14.25 -3.61 41.33
C ALA A 82 -13.88 -2.15 41.62
N SER A 83 -14.07 -1.28 40.62
CA SER A 83 -14.04 0.18 40.77
C SER A 83 -15.35 0.73 40.21
N ASP A 84 -16.15 1.29 41.11
CA ASP A 84 -17.47 1.90 40.90
C ASP A 84 -17.37 3.21 40.11
N ASP A 85 -16.97 3.14 38.82
CA ASP A 85 -17.16 4.26 37.90
C ASP A 85 -18.13 3.84 36.80
N GLU A 86 -19.18 4.64 36.62
CA GLU A 86 -20.25 4.49 35.63
C GLU A 86 -19.71 4.63 34.20
N ASP A 87 -18.93 3.65 33.72
CA ASP A 87 -18.49 3.58 32.32
C ASP A 87 -19.55 2.82 31.49
N ASP A 88 -20.14 3.54 30.54
CA ASP A 88 -21.17 3.08 29.59
C ASP A 88 -20.80 1.70 29.03
N GLY A 89 -21.56 0.66 29.42
CA GLY A 89 -21.30 -0.80 29.35
C GLY A 89 -20.88 -1.37 27.99
N THR A 90 -19.83 -0.82 27.41
CA THR A 90 -19.45 -1.00 26.02
C THR A 90 -18.10 -1.69 25.86
N ASN A 91 -17.29 -1.78 26.93
CA ASN A 91 -15.88 -2.14 26.88
C ASN A 91 -15.49 -3.50 27.51
N ASP A 92 -16.46 -4.39 27.74
CA ASP A 92 -16.27 -5.64 28.51
C ASP A 92 -15.55 -6.78 27.76
N LYS A 93 -15.29 -6.62 26.46
CA LYS A 93 -14.61 -7.66 25.66
C LYS A 93 -13.53 -7.10 24.73
N THR A 94 -12.45 -7.84 24.59
CA THR A 94 -11.44 -7.65 23.55
C THR A 94 -11.46 -8.84 22.59
N LEU A 95 -11.08 -8.59 21.34
CA LEU A 95 -11.16 -9.58 20.26
C LEU A 95 -9.75 -9.92 19.78
N MET A 96 -9.51 -11.20 19.48
CA MET A 96 -8.27 -11.65 18.84
C MET A 96 -8.64 -12.34 17.53
N TYR A 97 -8.11 -11.85 16.42
CA TYR A 97 -8.30 -12.44 15.10
C TYR A 97 -7.01 -13.10 14.64
N TYR A 98 -7.11 -14.32 14.14
CA TYR A 98 -6.02 -15.04 13.50
C TYR A 98 -6.31 -15.06 12.01
N VAL A 99 -5.33 -14.64 11.21
CA VAL A 99 -5.42 -14.59 9.74
C VAL A 99 -4.44 -15.57 9.10
N ASN A 100 -4.63 -15.86 7.82
CA ASN A 100 -3.90 -16.89 7.08
C ASN A 100 -2.54 -16.45 6.48
N ASP A 101 -2.01 -15.30 6.89
CA ASP A 101 -0.65 -14.84 6.57
C ASP A 101 -0.09 -14.10 7.80
N GLY A 102 1.23 -14.05 7.98
CA GLY A 102 1.86 -13.61 9.24
C GLY A 102 3.25 -13.03 9.06
N VAL A 103 3.95 -12.81 10.18
CA VAL A 103 5.28 -12.16 10.21
C VAL A 103 6.37 -13.00 9.55
N TYR A 104 6.14 -14.30 9.38
CA TYR A 104 7.02 -15.19 8.61
C TYR A 104 6.73 -15.20 7.10
N GLY A 105 5.57 -14.69 6.70
CA GLY A 105 5.08 -14.59 5.33
C GLY A 105 5.18 -13.14 4.84
N SER A 106 4.08 -12.52 4.44
CA SER A 106 4.08 -11.16 3.88
C SER A 106 4.38 -10.07 4.91
N PHE A 107 4.05 -10.28 6.19
CA PHE A 107 4.24 -9.29 7.25
C PHE A 107 5.63 -9.29 7.88
N ASN A 108 6.60 -9.99 7.28
CA ASN A 108 8.01 -9.91 7.69
C ASN A 108 8.55 -8.47 7.62
N CYS A 109 7.94 -7.62 6.79
CA CYS A 109 8.21 -6.19 6.70
C CYS A 109 8.06 -5.44 8.03
N ILE A 110 7.24 -5.92 8.96
CA ILE A 110 7.12 -5.33 10.31
C ILE A 110 8.45 -5.48 11.08
N LEU A 111 9.12 -6.63 10.92
CA LEU A 111 10.36 -6.95 11.62
C LEU A 111 11.60 -6.39 10.89
N TYR A 112 11.67 -6.57 9.57
CA TYR A 112 12.87 -6.26 8.79
C TYR A 112 12.85 -4.88 8.13
N ASP A 113 11.66 -4.33 7.83
CA ASP A 113 11.49 -3.03 7.14
C ASP A 113 10.88 -1.96 8.05
N HIS A 114 10.59 -2.30 9.31
CA HIS A 114 9.91 -1.43 10.28
C HIS A 114 8.56 -0.88 9.78
N ALA A 115 7.86 -1.66 8.96
CA ALA A 115 6.58 -1.25 8.38
C ALA A 115 5.50 -1.13 9.46
N HIS A 116 4.69 -0.07 9.35
CA HIS A 116 3.46 0.09 10.12
C HIS A 116 2.28 -0.27 9.22
N VAL A 117 1.65 -1.42 9.48
CA VAL A 117 0.52 -1.91 8.68
C VAL A 117 -0.81 -1.57 9.34
N LEU A 118 -1.80 -1.17 8.52
CA LEU A 118 -3.14 -0.84 8.99
C LEU A 118 -4.17 -1.74 8.29
N PRO A 119 -5.03 -2.46 9.04
CA PRO A 119 -6.08 -3.27 8.45
C PRO A 119 -7.18 -2.35 7.90
N VAL A 120 -7.55 -2.57 6.64
CA VAL A 120 -8.68 -1.95 5.97
C VAL A 120 -9.80 -2.98 5.85
N LEU A 121 -11.00 -2.59 6.26
CA LEU A 121 -12.17 -3.45 6.12
C LEU A 121 -12.68 -3.39 4.68
N HIS A 122 -12.86 -4.56 4.07
CA HIS A 122 -13.44 -4.64 2.73
C HIS A 122 -14.86 -4.05 2.68
N LYS A 123 -15.65 -4.25 3.76
CA LYS A 123 -16.97 -3.64 3.93
C LYS A 123 -16.84 -2.42 4.84
N LYS A 124 -17.33 -1.28 4.37
CA LYS A 124 -17.42 -0.08 5.22
C LYS A 124 -18.34 -0.38 6.41
N PRO A 125 -17.89 -0.10 7.64
CA PRO A 125 -18.72 -0.30 8.82
C PRO A 125 -19.93 0.63 8.77
N LYS A 126 -21.02 0.21 9.41
CA LYS A 126 -22.20 1.09 9.52
C LYS A 126 -21.89 2.24 10.49
N PRO A 127 -22.50 3.43 10.33
CA PRO A 127 -22.22 4.58 11.20
C PRO A 127 -22.45 4.33 12.69
N ASP A 128 -23.38 3.43 13.01
CA ASP A 128 -23.80 3.01 14.34
C ASP A 128 -23.13 1.71 14.81
N GLU A 129 -22.17 1.18 14.05
CA GLU A 129 -21.53 -0.08 14.36
C GLU A 129 -20.54 0.08 15.53
N LYS A 130 -20.64 -0.82 16.50
CA LYS A 130 -19.81 -0.77 17.70
C LYS A 130 -18.39 -1.26 17.41
N PHE A 131 -17.41 -0.49 17.84
CA PHE A 131 -16.00 -0.85 17.75
C PHE A 131 -15.51 -1.51 19.04
N PHE A 132 -14.58 -2.45 18.89
CA PHE A 132 -13.94 -3.18 19.98
C PHE A 132 -12.42 -3.07 19.86
N SER A 133 -11.74 -3.15 21.00
CA SER A 133 -10.30 -3.35 21.04
C SER A 133 -9.96 -4.74 20.51
N CYS A 134 -9.12 -4.79 19.47
CA CYS A 134 -8.77 -6.00 18.75
C CYS A 134 -7.25 -6.14 18.61
N SER A 135 -6.77 -7.39 18.53
CA SER A 135 -5.41 -7.75 18.08
C SER A 135 -5.49 -8.71 16.88
N ILE A 136 -4.49 -8.65 16.00
CA ILE A 136 -4.42 -9.45 14.77
C ILE A 136 -3.14 -10.28 14.79
N TRP A 137 -3.28 -11.57 14.54
CA TRP A 137 -2.24 -12.59 14.66
C TRP A 137 -2.09 -13.36 13.35
N GLY A 138 -0.87 -13.80 13.05
CA GLY A 138 -0.63 -14.70 11.93
C GLY A 138 -1.01 -16.16 12.24
N PRO A 139 -0.82 -17.07 11.28
CA PRO A 139 -1.33 -18.43 11.36
C PRO A 139 -0.37 -19.40 12.07
N THR A 140 0.84 -18.98 12.42
CA THR A 140 1.87 -19.89 12.93
C THR A 140 1.65 -20.26 14.39
N CYS A 141 2.43 -21.23 14.87
CA CYS A 141 2.41 -21.65 16.28
C CYS A 141 3.26 -20.74 17.18
N ASP A 142 3.86 -19.68 16.64
CA ASP A 142 4.73 -18.77 17.37
C ASP A 142 3.91 -17.66 18.03
N GLY A 143 4.11 -17.44 19.33
CA GLY A 143 3.47 -16.34 20.07
C GLY A 143 3.99 -14.96 19.68
N LEU A 144 5.04 -14.86 18.87
CA LEU A 144 5.53 -13.61 18.29
C LEU A 144 4.95 -13.32 16.91
N ASP A 145 4.17 -14.23 16.33
CA ASP A 145 3.48 -14.02 15.05
C ASP A 145 2.24 -13.14 15.22
N ARG A 146 2.50 -11.88 15.60
CA ARG A 146 1.50 -10.85 15.88
C ARG A 146 1.68 -9.70 14.90
N ILE A 147 0.63 -9.42 14.12
CA ILE A 147 0.65 -8.43 13.05
C ILE A 147 0.24 -7.04 13.59
N VAL A 148 -0.83 -6.99 14.38
CA VAL A 148 -1.30 -5.76 15.02
C VAL A 148 -1.56 -6.04 16.49
N GLU A 149 -0.88 -5.29 17.36
CA GLU A 149 -1.03 -5.42 18.81
C GLU A 149 -2.39 -4.90 19.29
N LEU A 150 -2.80 -3.73 18.82
CA LEU A 150 -4.03 -3.09 19.24
C LEU A 150 -4.60 -2.21 18.11
N CYS A 151 -5.83 -2.48 17.71
CA CYS A 151 -6.62 -1.62 16.81
C CYS A 151 -8.10 -1.63 17.19
N GLY A 152 -8.81 -0.55 16.84
CA GLY A 152 -10.27 -0.49 16.95
C GLY A 152 -10.92 -1.03 15.68
N MET A 153 -11.78 -2.05 15.80
CA MET A 153 -12.54 -2.59 14.67
C MET A 153 -13.95 -3.01 15.10
N PRO A 154 -14.93 -3.03 14.18
CA PRO A 154 -16.18 -3.73 14.40
C PRO A 154 -15.94 -5.23 14.65
N GLU A 155 -16.97 -5.91 15.15
CA GLU A 155 -16.90 -7.34 15.37
C GLU A 155 -16.99 -8.12 14.04
N LEU A 156 -15.87 -8.71 13.63
CA LEU A 156 -15.76 -9.54 12.44
C LEU A 156 -15.96 -11.02 12.76
N GLN A 157 -16.16 -11.83 11.73
CA GLN A 157 -16.38 -13.28 11.83
C GLN A 157 -15.30 -14.08 11.08
N VAL A 158 -15.17 -15.35 11.45
CA VAL A 158 -14.36 -16.30 10.68
C VAL A 158 -14.91 -16.37 9.26
N GLY A 159 -14.03 -16.28 8.27
CA GLY A 159 -14.38 -16.19 6.85
C GLY A 159 -14.47 -14.76 6.32
N ASP A 160 -14.51 -13.72 7.16
CA ASP A 160 -14.38 -12.34 6.69
C ASP A 160 -12.96 -12.04 6.21
N TRP A 161 -12.84 -11.03 5.35
CA TRP A 161 -11.58 -10.61 4.74
C TRP A 161 -11.10 -9.27 5.30
N MET A 162 -9.81 -9.19 5.58
CA MET A 162 -9.09 -7.94 5.88
C MET A 162 -8.16 -7.60 4.74
N LEU A 163 -8.06 -6.32 4.41
CA LEU A 163 -7.18 -5.81 3.37
C LEU A 163 -6.02 -5.04 4.00
N PHE A 164 -4.85 -5.15 3.41
CA PHE A 164 -3.66 -4.39 3.78
C PHE A 164 -3.08 -3.78 2.50
N GLU A 165 -3.28 -2.48 2.35
CA GLU A 165 -2.79 -1.69 1.22
C GLU A 165 -1.29 -1.43 1.36
N ASN A 166 -0.65 -0.96 0.29
CA ASN A 166 0.78 -0.61 0.27
C ASN A 166 1.73 -1.79 0.60
N MET A 167 1.34 -3.02 0.28
CA MET A 167 2.05 -4.26 0.65
C MET A 167 2.99 -4.80 -0.44
N GLY A 168 3.48 -3.95 -1.34
CA GLY A 168 4.33 -4.39 -2.46
C GLY A 168 5.84 -4.38 -2.22
N ALA A 169 6.32 -3.63 -1.23
CA ALA A 169 7.75 -3.46 -0.98
C ALA A 169 8.20 -4.25 0.26
N TYR A 170 9.28 -5.02 0.13
CA TYR A 170 9.91 -5.79 1.23
C TYR A 170 8.94 -6.75 1.95
N THR A 171 7.94 -7.27 1.23
CA THR A 171 6.96 -8.24 1.72
C THR A 171 7.27 -9.63 1.16
N VAL A 172 6.67 -9.99 0.01
CA VAL A 172 6.81 -11.30 -0.63
C VAL A 172 8.27 -11.68 -0.91
N ALA A 173 9.14 -10.70 -1.12
CA ALA A 173 10.56 -10.89 -1.40
C ALA A 173 11.33 -11.60 -0.28
N ALA A 174 10.94 -11.38 0.99
CA ALA A 174 11.59 -11.96 2.16
C ALA A 174 10.69 -12.98 2.90
N SER A 175 9.57 -13.38 2.28
CA SER A 175 8.65 -14.37 2.84
C SER A 175 9.23 -15.79 2.84
N SER A 176 8.94 -16.53 3.91
CA SER A 176 9.29 -17.95 4.08
C SER A 176 8.02 -18.82 4.11
N THR A 177 8.19 -20.14 4.16
CA THR A 177 7.11 -21.11 4.34
C THR A 177 7.20 -21.81 5.71
N PHE A 178 7.61 -21.06 6.74
CA PHE A 178 7.63 -21.56 8.12
C PHE A 178 6.26 -22.10 8.54
N ASN A 179 6.25 -23.17 9.35
CA ASN A 179 5.06 -23.96 9.68
C ASN A 179 4.27 -24.55 8.48
N GLY A 180 4.83 -24.52 7.26
CA GLY A 180 4.22 -25.09 6.07
C GLY A 180 3.15 -24.19 5.40
N PHE A 181 2.92 -22.99 5.91
CA PHE A 181 2.01 -22.03 5.27
C PHE A 181 2.61 -21.52 3.96
N GLN A 182 1.81 -21.57 2.89
CA GLN A 182 2.25 -21.16 1.56
C GLN A 182 2.15 -19.65 1.39
N LYS A 183 2.93 -19.12 0.45
CA LYS A 183 2.87 -17.71 0.08
C LYS A 183 1.52 -17.40 -0.60
N PRO A 184 0.95 -16.20 -0.43
CA PRO A 184 -0.26 -15.80 -1.15
C PRO A 184 -0.05 -15.82 -2.67
N ASP A 185 -1.09 -16.20 -3.42
CA ASP A 185 -1.09 -16.07 -4.87
C ASP A 185 -1.17 -14.60 -5.29
N ILE A 186 -0.46 -14.24 -6.38
CA ILE A 186 -0.43 -12.88 -6.91
C ILE A 186 -1.25 -12.83 -8.20
N HIS A 187 -2.28 -11.97 -8.20
CA HIS A 187 -3.13 -11.73 -9.36
C HIS A 187 -2.82 -10.36 -9.97
N TYR A 188 -2.14 -10.36 -11.11
CA TYR A 188 -1.80 -9.13 -11.84
C TYR A 188 -3.00 -8.59 -12.62
N VAL A 189 -3.22 -7.28 -12.51
CA VAL A 189 -4.25 -6.56 -13.27
C VAL A 189 -3.62 -5.33 -13.93
N MET A 190 -4.11 -4.97 -15.11
CA MET A 190 -3.68 -3.77 -15.82
C MET A 190 -4.85 -3.18 -16.59
N SER A 191 -5.05 -1.87 -16.46
CA SER A 191 -6.09 -1.16 -17.22
C SER A 191 -5.68 -1.02 -18.69
N ARG A 192 -6.66 -0.88 -19.60
CA ARG A 192 -6.35 -0.64 -21.02
C ARG A 192 -5.51 0.62 -21.25
N PRO A 193 -5.78 1.77 -20.59
CA PRO A 193 -4.92 2.95 -20.72
C PRO A 193 -3.48 2.71 -20.26
N ALA A 194 -3.27 2.00 -19.14
CA ALA A 194 -1.93 1.68 -18.65
C ALA A 194 -1.16 0.77 -19.64
N TRP A 195 -1.85 -0.21 -20.24
CA TRP A 195 -1.28 -1.05 -21.28
C TRP A 195 -0.83 -0.23 -22.52
N GLN A 196 -1.68 0.70 -22.97
CA GLN A 196 -1.34 1.57 -24.11
C GLN A 196 -0.13 2.46 -23.80
N LEU A 197 -0.06 3.02 -22.60
CA LEU A 197 1.10 3.79 -22.14
C LEU A 197 2.38 2.95 -22.15
N MET A 198 2.31 1.70 -21.68
CA MET A 198 3.46 0.78 -21.72
C MET A 198 3.92 0.51 -23.15
N GLN A 199 2.99 0.32 -24.10
CA GLN A 199 3.33 0.14 -25.52
C GLN A 199 4.02 1.38 -26.11
N GLN A 200 3.53 2.58 -25.77
CA GLN A 200 4.16 3.84 -26.20
C GLN A 200 5.59 3.96 -25.66
N ILE A 201 5.81 3.66 -24.37
CA ILE A 201 7.14 3.68 -23.77
C ILE A 201 8.08 2.67 -24.45
N GLN A 202 7.58 1.49 -24.80
CA GLN A 202 8.35 0.46 -25.48
C GLN A 202 8.76 0.89 -26.91
N GLU A 203 7.86 1.55 -27.64
CA GLU A 203 8.09 1.98 -29.02
C GLU A 203 8.94 3.26 -29.13
N GLN A 204 8.71 4.22 -28.22
CA GLN A 204 9.21 5.59 -28.33
C GLN A 204 10.24 5.95 -27.26
N GLY A 205 10.47 5.06 -26.28
CA GLY A 205 11.24 5.38 -25.07
C GLY A 205 10.40 6.13 -24.04
N LEU A 206 11.03 6.58 -22.94
CA LEU A 206 10.33 7.35 -21.91
C LEU A 206 9.81 8.67 -22.50
N ILE A 207 8.50 8.87 -22.41
CA ILE A 207 7.84 10.09 -22.86
C ILE A 207 8.37 11.25 -21.99
N GLN A 208 9.00 12.24 -22.61
CA GLN A 208 9.39 13.45 -21.88
C GLN A 208 8.12 14.20 -21.43
N PRO A 209 8.08 14.74 -20.20
CA PRO A 209 6.99 15.61 -19.78
C PRO A 209 6.86 16.74 -20.79
N VAL A 210 5.65 16.93 -21.33
CA VAL A 210 5.35 18.15 -22.08
C VAL A 210 5.49 19.30 -21.10
N GLU A 211 6.38 20.26 -21.37
CA GLU A 211 6.43 21.52 -20.61
C GLU A 211 5.00 22.07 -20.48
N GLU A 212 4.54 22.30 -19.24
CA GLU A 212 3.21 22.86 -18.98
C GLU A 212 3.05 24.22 -19.67
N LEU A 213 2.44 24.23 -20.85
CA LEU A 213 1.87 25.43 -21.43
C LEU A 213 0.56 25.75 -20.68
N CYS A 214 0.62 26.80 -19.86
CA CYS A 214 -0.46 27.63 -19.28
C CYS A 214 -1.81 26.96 -18.93
N PRO A 215 -2.31 27.10 -17.68
CA PRO A 215 -3.53 26.46 -17.23
C PRO A 215 -4.77 27.15 -17.81
N SER A 216 -5.25 26.64 -18.93
CA SER A 216 -6.67 26.74 -19.26
C SER A 216 -7.08 25.45 -19.95
N THR A 217 -8.09 24.79 -19.39
CA THR A 217 -8.72 23.51 -19.82
C THR A 217 -7.92 22.21 -19.63
N MET A 218 -7.91 21.70 -18.39
CA MET A 218 -7.85 20.25 -18.12
C MET A 218 -9.29 19.71 -17.92
N PRO A 219 -9.71 18.62 -18.59
CA PRO A 219 -10.91 17.89 -18.20
C PRO A 219 -10.61 17.06 -16.95
N ILE A 220 -11.47 17.22 -15.94
CA ILE A 220 -11.44 16.55 -14.65
C ILE A 220 -11.51 15.02 -14.84
N CYS A 221 -10.58 14.33 -14.18
CA CYS A 221 -10.49 12.87 -14.11
C CYS A 221 -11.73 12.25 -13.45
N CYS A 222 -12.16 11.12 -14.00
CA CYS A 222 -13.39 10.41 -13.65
C CYS A 222 -13.35 9.82 -12.24
N ALA A 223 -13.94 10.54 -11.28
CA ALA A 223 -14.52 9.97 -10.08
C ALA A 223 -15.58 10.91 -9.50
N TRP A 224 -16.75 11.02 -10.15
CA TRP A 224 -18.05 10.93 -9.49
C TRP A 224 -19.19 11.00 -10.52
N GLU A 225 -20.39 10.59 -10.11
CA GLU A 225 -21.65 10.63 -10.84
C GLU A 225 -21.85 9.58 -11.94
N SER A 226 -22.42 8.44 -11.53
CA SER A 226 -23.33 7.68 -12.39
C SER A 226 -24.71 7.66 -11.73
N GLY A 227 -25.36 8.82 -11.72
CA GLY A 227 -26.82 8.89 -11.69
C GLY A 227 -27.32 8.80 -13.13
N ILE A 228 -27.60 7.58 -13.60
CA ILE A 228 -28.21 7.38 -14.92
C ILE A 228 -29.71 7.16 -14.70
N GLU A 229 -30.51 8.17 -15.04
CA GLU A 229 -31.94 8.00 -15.35
C GLU A 229 -32.06 7.28 -16.70
N LEU A 230 -32.84 6.19 -16.73
CA LEU A 230 -33.17 5.44 -17.95
C LEU A 230 -34.29 6.15 -18.72
N PRO A 231 -34.10 6.48 -20.02
CA PRO A 231 -35.20 6.91 -20.85
C PRO A 231 -36.08 5.71 -21.23
N SER A 232 -37.38 5.85 -20.99
CA SER A 232 -38.41 4.97 -21.52
C SER A 232 -38.54 5.19 -23.03
N THR A 233 -38.30 4.16 -23.83
CA THR A 233 -38.98 3.99 -25.12
C THR A 233 -38.81 2.56 -25.63
N SER A 234 -39.94 1.91 -25.86
CA SER A 234 -40.07 0.59 -26.49
C SER A 234 -39.69 0.65 -27.97
N CYS A 235 -38.96 -0.34 -28.47
CA CYS A 235 -39.04 -0.68 -29.90
C CYS A 235 -38.72 -2.16 -30.19
N SER A 236 -39.81 -2.87 -30.47
CA SER A 236 -40.02 -3.99 -31.42
C SER A 236 -38.91 -5.01 -31.69
N THR A 237 -39.21 -6.21 -31.23
CA THR A 237 -38.79 -7.53 -31.71
C THR A 237 -38.74 -7.62 -33.24
N ARG A 238 -37.63 -8.10 -33.80
CA ARG A 238 -37.66 -8.94 -35.01
C ARG A 238 -36.58 -10.02 -34.95
N VAL A 239 -37.08 -11.23 -35.09
CA VAL A 239 -36.40 -12.52 -35.25
C VAL A 239 -35.70 -12.56 -36.61
N LEU A 240 -34.46 -13.04 -36.62
CA LEU A 240 -33.98 -14.19 -37.41
C LEU A 240 -32.78 -14.81 -36.70
#